data_AF-A0A1U9NR33-F1
#
_entry.id   AF-A0A1U9NR33-F1
#
_cell.length_a   1.000
_cell.length_b   1.000
_cell.length_c   1.000
_cell.angle_alpha   90.00
_cell.angle_beta   90.00
_cell.angle_gamma   90.00
#
_symmetry.space_group_name_H-M   'P 1'
#
loop_
_entity.id
_entity.type
_entity.pdbx_description
1 polymer ?
#
loop_
_entity_poly.entity_id
_entity_poly.type
_entity_poly.pdbx_seq_one_letter_code
_entity_poly.pdbx_strand_id
1 'polypeptide(L)'
;MGEFMTDAEFDPSGEQAVSSELAGVMPVEYVAFHSQNHVAYLKYAHLELGPSAAQTVVEDVFTFLLEVWPDALKEENLQAFAWAQLREHVERHRTAQVMPTALVDTVRYGGSLPASTSPA
;
A
#
# COMPACT_ATOMS: atom_id res chain seq x y z
N MET A 1 57.83 -26.53 9.77
CA MET A 1 57.39 -25.40 8.92
C MET A 1 55.90 -25.62 8.72
N GLY A 2 54.96 -24.94 9.37
CA GLY A 2 54.98 -23.58 9.91
C GLY A 2 54.07 -22.71 9.03
N GLU A 3 52.76 -22.84 9.25
CA GLU A 3 51.67 -21.87 9.04
C GLU A 3 51.51 -21.11 7.72
N PHE A 4 50.33 -21.23 7.09
CA PHE A 4 49.56 -20.13 6.48
C PHE A 4 48.07 -20.46 6.69
N MET A 5 47.47 -19.93 7.76
CA MET A 5 46.74 -18.65 7.77
C MET A 5 45.41 -18.73 7.00
N THR A 6 44.37 -18.91 7.80
CA THR A 6 42.98 -18.48 7.65
C THR A 6 42.84 -17.19 6.85
N ASP A 7 41.85 -17.17 5.94
CA ASP A 7 41.03 -16.05 5.44
C ASP A 7 40.68 -16.41 3.98
N ALA A 8 39.48 -16.83 3.62
CA ALA A 8 38.21 -16.24 3.97
C ALA A 8 37.18 -17.35 4.19
N GLU A 9 36.70 -17.42 5.42
CA GLU A 9 35.31 -17.81 5.66
C GLU A 9 34.48 -16.75 4.93
N PHE A 10 34.26 -16.97 3.62
CA PHE A 10 33.26 -16.24 2.88
C PHE A 10 31.96 -16.63 3.56
N ASP A 11 31.52 -15.79 4.49
CA ASP A 11 30.23 -15.87 5.13
C ASP A 11 29.23 -15.28 4.11
N PRO A 12 28.54 -16.11 3.29
CA PRO A 12 27.54 -15.60 2.34
C PRO A 12 26.32 -15.01 3.06
N SER A 13 26.33 -14.96 4.39
CA SER A 13 25.19 -14.58 5.21
C SER A 13 25.20 -13.11 5.63
N GLY A 14 26.06 -12.27 5.05
CA GLY A 14 25.98 -10.82 5.21
C GLY A 14 24.75 -10.21 4.53
N GLU A 15 24.32 -10.75 3.38
CA GLU A 15 23.16 -10.24 2.64
C GLU A 15 21.83 -10.88 3.10
N GLN A 16 21.87 -12.11 3.62
CA GLN A 16 20.70 -12.75 4.24
C GLN A 16 20.38 -12.16 5.63
N ALA A 17 21.40 -11.73 6.39
CA ALA A 17 21.18 -11.13 7.71
C ALA A 17 20.40 -9.81 7.65
N VAL A 18 20.55 -9.01 6.59
CA VAL A 18 19.77 -7.77 6.43
C VAL A 18 18.27 -8.08 6.26
N SER A 19 17.94 -9.21 5.60
CA SER A 19 16.56 -9.70 5.52
C SER A 19 16.05 -10.22 6.87
N SER A 20 16.91 -10.83 7.70
CA SER A 20 16.54 -11.33 9.03
C SER A 20 16.45 -10.26 10.12
N GLU A 21 17.24 -9.18 10.05
CA GLU A 21 17.19 -8.08 11.02
C GLU A 21 15.95 -7.21 10.78
N LEU A 22 15.53 -7.03 9.52
CA LEU A 22 14.23 -6.45 9.18
C LEU A 22 13.06 -7.43 9.45
N ALA A 23 13.32 -8.75 9.41
CA ALA A 23 12.35 -9.76 9.84
C ALA A 23 12.07 -9.77 11.35
N GLY A 24 12.81 -8.97 12.14
CA GLY A 24 12.41 -8.65 13.52
C GLY A 24 11.14 -7.80 13.62
N VAL A 25 10.75 -7.13 12.52
CA VAL A 25 9.59 -6.21 12.47
C VAL A 25 8.43 -6.78 11.64
N MET A 26 8.69 -7.68 10.68
CA MET A 26 7.65 -8.25 9.79
C MET A 26 7.63 -9.78 9.83
N PRO A 27 6.44 -10.42 9.95
CA PRO A 27 6.31 -11.87 9.98
C PRO A 27 6.88 -12.54 8.72
N VAL A 28 7.63 -13.63 8.87
CA VAL A 28 8.21 -14.36 7.73
C VAL A 28 7.13 -14.89 6.76
N GLU A 29 5.98 -15.29 7.29
CA GLU A 29 4.83 -15.73 6.50
C GLU A 29 4.27 -14.59 5.64
N TYR A 30 4.27 -13.36 6.17
CA TYR A 30 3.86 -12.17 5.43
C TYR A 30 4.83 -11.89 4.28
N VAL A 31 6.14 -11.95 4.52
CA VAL A 31 7.16 -11.68 3.48
C VAL A 31 7.07 -12.72 2.34
N ALA A 32 6.87 -13.99 2.70
CA ALA A 32 6.64 -15.06 1.73
C ALA A 32 5.34 -14.85 0.95
N PHE A 33 4.25 -14.45 1.63
CA PHE A 33 2.97 -14.17 0.98
C PHE A 33 3.06 -12.97 0.04
N HIS A 34 3.69 -11.89 0.49
CA HIS A 34 3.93 -10.68 -0.29
C HIS A 34 4.69 -11.01 -1.57
N SER A 35 5.84 -11.68 -1.48
CA SER A 35 6.67 -12.00 -2.66
C SER A 35 5.94 -12.89 -3.68
N GLN A 36 5.09 -13.81 -3.23
CA GLN A 36 4.32 -14.69 -4.10
C GLN A 36 3.12 -14.00 -4.77
N ASN A 37 2.42 -13.11 -4.05
CA ASN A 37 1.17 -12.52 -4.51
C ASN A 37 1.34 -11.14 -5.14
N HIS A 38 2.39 -10.40 -4.78
CA HIS A 38 2.60 -9.01 -5.21
C HIS A 38 2.54 -8.85 -6.73
N VAL A 39 3.22 -9.71 -7.49
CA VAL A 39 3.22 -9.64 -8.96
C VAL A 39 1.84 -9.89 -9.56
N ALA A 40 1.05 -10.79 -8.98
CA ALA A 40 -0.31 -11.08 -9.47
C ALA A 40 -1.26 -9.91 -9.18
N TYR A 41 -1.13 -9.30 -7.99
CA TYR A 41 -1.96 -8.18 -7.54
C TYR A 41 -1.66 -6.93 -8.38
N LEU A 42 -0.37 -6.68 -8.66
CA LEU A 42 0.07 -5.58 -9.52
C LEU A 42 -0.42 -5.71 -10.95
N LYS A 43 -0.43 -6.94 -11.51
CA LYS A 43 -0.99 -7.19 -12.85
C LYS A 43 -2.49 -6.92 -12.90
N TYR A 44 -3.23 -7.36 -11.88
CA TYR A 44 -4.66 -7.11 -11.79
C TYR A 44 -4.99 -5.62 -11.66
N ALA A 45 -4.35 -4.93 -10.70
CA ALA A 45 -4.56 -3.50 -10.50
C ALA A 45 -4.14 -2.66 -11.73
N HIS A 46 -3.10 -3.09 -12.47
CA HIS A 46 -2.72 -2.47 -13.74
C HIS A 46 -3.83 -2.52 -14.78
N LEU A 47 -4.55 -3.65 -14.87
CA LEU A 47 -5.63 -3.83 -15.83
C LEU A 47 -6.85 -2.95 -15.49
N GLU A 48 -7.13 -2.78 -14.19
CA GLU A 48 -8.32 -2.06 -13.73
C GLU A 48 -8.12 -0.53 -13.65
N LEU A 49 -6.95 -0.06 -13.16
CA LEU A 49 -6.71 1.35 -12.83
C LEU A 49 -5.55 1.99 -13.60
N GLY A 50 -4.71 1.18 -14.24
CA GLY A 50 -3.49 1.64 -14.94
C GLY A 50 -2.24 1.73 -14.05
N PRO A 51 -1.06 1.97 -14.65
CA PRO A 51 0.25 1.81 -14.01
C PRO A 51 0.48 2.65 -12.76
N SER A 52 0.09 3.92 -12.83
CA SER A 52 0.39 4.87 -11.76
C SER A 52 -0.45 4.61 -10.50
N ALA A 53 -1.72 4.28 -10.67
CA ALA A 53 -2.63 3.99 -9.55
C ALA A 53 -2.47 2.57 -9.02
N ALA A 54 -2.09 1.61 -9.88
CA ALA A 54 -1.92 0.22 -9.49
C ALA A 54 -0.88 0.02 -8.39
N GLN A 55 0.27 0.69 -8.50
CA GLN A 55 1.34 0.58 -7.51
C GLN A 55 0.86 1.07 -6.13
N THR A 56 0.29 2.28 -6.08
CA THR A 56 -0.24 2.86 -4.84
C THR A 56 -1.32 1.99 -4.20
N VAL A 57 -2.28 1.49 -4.98
CA VAL A 57 -3.37 0.66 -4.44
C VAL A 57 -2.85 -0.67 -3.90
N VAL A 58 -1.89 -1.29 -4.58
CA VAL A 58 -1.29 -2.56 -4.13
C VAL A 58 -0.49 -2.37 -2.85
N GLU A 59 0.32 -1.30 -2.75
CA GLU A 59 1.05 -0.97 -1.52
C GLU A 59 0.10 -0.68 -0.34
N ASP A 60 -0.99 0.04 -0.57
CA ASP A 60 -2.02 0.34 0.45
C ASP A 60 -2.69 -0.94 0.97
N VAL A 61 -3.04 -1.87 0.07
CA VAL A 61 -3.61 -3.18 0.41
C VAL A 61 -2.63 -4.02 1.22
N PHE A 62 -1.35 -4.05 0.83
CA PHE A 62 -0.33 -4.81 1.57
C PHE A 62 -0.03 -4.19 2.94
N THR A 63 -0.11 -2.87 3.07
CA THR A 63 0.00 -2.16 4.36
C THR A 63 -1.16 -2.52 5.27
N PHE A 64 -2.39 -2.47 4.76
CA PHE A 64 -3.58 -2.88 5.50
C PHE A 64 -3.51 -4.35 5.93
N LEU A 65 -3.12 -5.24 5.00
CA LEU A 65 -2.93 -6.68 5.28
C LEU A 65 -1.87 -6.93 6.36
N LEU A 66 -0.85 -6.09 6.46
CA LEU A 66 0.16 -6.19 7.51
C LEU A 66 -0.44 -5.81 8.88
N GLU A 67 -1.27 -4.77 8.94
CA GLU A 67 -1.94 -4.35 10.18
C GLU A 67 -2.93 -5.40 10.69
N VAL A 68 -3.72 -6.01 9.79
CA VAL A 68 -4.70 -7.05 10.14
C VAL A 68 -4.14 -8.47 10.05
N TRP A 69 -2.84 -8.63 9.78
CA TRP A 69 -2.17 -9.91 9.61
C TRP A 69 -2.47 -10.97 10.69
N PRO A 70 -2.41 -10.65 12.00
CA PRO A 70 -2.70 -11.64 13.04
C PRO A 70 -4.16 -12.13 13.03
N ASP A 71 -5.08 -11.36 12.46
CA ASP A 71 -6.47 -11.77 12.28
C ASP A 71 -6.66 -12.53 10.97
N ALA A 72 -5.98 -12.11 9.91
CA ALA A 72 -5.99 -12.78 8.61
C ALA A 72 -5.43 -14.21 8.67
N LEU A 73 -4.48 -14.50 9.58
CA LEU A 73 -3.99 -15.85 9.84
C LEU A 73 -5.02 -16.78 10.51
N LYS A 74 -6.07 -16.23 11.13
CA LYS A 74 -7.16 -17.02 11.73
C LYS A 74 -8.21 -17.42 10.70
N GLU A 75 -8.23 -16.78 9.54
CA GLU A 75 -9.16 -17.07 8.47
C GLU A 75 -8.82 -18.41 7.80
N GLU A 76 -9.85 -19.17 7.43
CA GLU A 76 -9.70 -20.47 6.78
C GLU A 76 -9.04 -20.37 5.38
N ASN A 77 -9.10 -19.18 4.76
CA ASN A 77 -8.48 -18.93 3.45
C ASN A 77 -7.93 -17.50 3.35
N LEU A 78 -6.69 -17.34 3.84
CA LEU A 78 -5.92 -16.10 3.75
C LEU A 78 -5.86 -15.51 2.32
N GLN A 79 -5.73 -16.36 1.30
CA GLN A 79 -5.60 -15.91 -0.08
C GLN A 79 -6.92 -15.32 -0.62
N ALA A 80 -8.06 -15.93 -0.28
CA ALA A 80 -9.37 -15.40 -0.63
C ALA A 80 -9.66 -14.08 0.10
N PHE A 81 -9.28 -13.97 1.37
CA PHE A 81 -9.40 -12.75 2.16
C PHE A 81 -8.57 -11.60 1.54
N ALA A 82 -7.29 -11.84 1.25
CA ALA A 82 -6.42 -10.83 0.63
C ALA A 82 -6.92 -10.39 -0.76
N TRP A 83 -7.49 -11.31 -1.54
CA TRP A 83 -8.07 -10.97 -2.84
C TRP A 83 -9.38 -10.18 -2.73
N ALA A 84 -10.15 -10.39 -1.65
CA ALA A 84 -11.32 -9.57 -1.37
C ALA A 84 -10.90 -8.12 -1.02
N GLN A 85 -9.87 -7.96 -0.18
CA GLN A 85 -9.34 -6.64 0.17
C GLN A 85 -8.82 -5.87 -1.05
N LEU A 86 -8.07 -6.54 -1.93
CA LEU A 86 -7.59 -5.92 -3.18
C LEU A 86 -8.75 -5.38 -4.02
N ARG A 87 -9.79 -6.20 -4.24
CA ARG A 87 -10.94 -5.81 -5.06
C ARG A 87 -11.72 -4.66 -4.45
N GLU A 88 -11.87 -4.65 -3.12
CA GLU A 88 -12.54 -3.55 -2.43
C GLU A 88 -11.76 -2.23 -2.58
N HIS A 89 -10.44 -2.25 -2.40
CA HIS A 89 -9.60 -1.06 -2.60
C HIS A 89 -9.61 -0.58 -4.06
N VAL A 90 -9.56 -1.50 -5.02
CA VAL A 90 -9.66 -1.16 -6.46
C VAL A 90 -11.00 -0.50 -6.77
N GLU A 91 -12.12 -1.07 -6.31
CA GLU A 91 -13.46 -0.52 -6.56
C GLU A 91 -13.66 0.83 -5.85
N ARG A 92 -13.13 0.99 -4.64
CA ARG A 92 -13.14 2.27 -3.90
C ARG A 92 -12.35 3.34 -4.65
N HIS A 93 -11.17 2.98 -5.17
CA HIS A 93 -10.33 3.91 -5.95
C HIS A 93 -10.98 4.27 -7.29
N ARG A 94 -11.66 3.30 -7.92
CA ARG A 94 -12.45 3.51 -9.13
C ARG A 94 -13.62 4.46 -8.87
N THR A 95 -14.39 4.23 -7.81
CA THR A 95 -15.53 5.07 -7.43
C THR A 95 -15.09 6.48 -7.05
N ALA A 96 -13.96 6.63 -6.35
CA ALA A 96 -13.39 7.93 -6.01
C ALA A 96 -12.98 8.73 -7.26
N GLN A 97 -12.43 8.07 -8.28
CA GLN A 97 -12.12 8.70 -9.57
C GLN A 97 -13.37 9.03 -10.40
N VAL A 98 -14.44 8.23 -10.27
CA VAL A 98 -15.75 8.46 -10.91
C VAL A 98 -16.58 9.54 -10.20
N MET A 99 -16.15 10.00 -9.03
CA MET A 99 -16.70 11.18 -8.35
C MET A 99 -15.81 12.42 -8.58
N PRO A 100 -15.69 12.97 -9.81
CA PRO A 100 -15.10 14.27 -9.97
C PRO A 100 -16.09 15.30 -9.41
N THR A 101 -15.72 16.03 -8.35
CA THR A 101 -16.06 17.46 -8.26
C THR A 101 -17.54 17.82 -8.54
N ALA A 102 -18.50 17.04 -8.04
CA ALA A 102 -19.93 17.40 -8.17
C ALA A 102 -20.55 17.95 -6.87
N LEU A 103 -19.76 18.07 -5.78
CA LEU A 103 -20.25 18.48 -4.47
C LEU A 103 -19.49 19.65 -3.82
N VAL A 104 -18.82 20.50 -4.61
CA VAL A 104 -18.18 21.72 -4.08
C VAL A 104 -18.50 22.96 -4.93
N ASP A 105 -19.78 23.20 -5.22
CA ASP A 105 -20.27 24.51 -5.73
C ASP A 105 -21.46 25.03 -4.90
N THR A 106 -21.39 24.95 -3.57
CA THR A 106 -22.34 25.65 -2.68
C THR A 106 -21.63 26.66 -1.79
N VAL A 107 -20.69 27.39 -2.37
CA VAL A 107 -20.16 28.63 -1.77
C VAL A 107 -20.33 29.80 -2.73
N ARG A 108 -21.57 30.08 -3.15
CA ARG A 108 -21.92 31.49 -3.43
C ARG A 108 -22.30 32.16 -2.12
N TYR A 109 -21.24 32.49 -1.39
CA TYR A 109 -21.24 33.34 -0.20
C TYR A 109 -22.05 34.61 -0.48
N GLY A 110 -23.13 34.80 0.26
CA GLY A 110 -23.85 36.06 0.33
C GLY A 110 -22.99 37.13 0.98
N GLY A 111 -23.02 38.34 0.45
CA GLY A 111 -22.39 39.49 1.11
C GLY A 111 -21.92 40.56 0.15
N SER A 112 -22.85 41.43 -0.27
CA SER A 112 -22.48 42.83 -0.49
C SER A 112 -23.70 43.71 -0.22
N LEU A 113 -23.82 44.17 1.04
CA LEU A 113 -24.55 45.37 1.37
C LEU A 113 -23.89 46.56 0.65
N PRO A 114 -24.59 47.36 -0.17
CA PRO A 114 -24.07 48.68 -0.51
C PRO A 114 -24.17 49.56 0.73
N ALA A 115 -22.99 49.86 1.29
CA ALA A 115 -22.80 50.86 2.32
C ALA A 115 -23.31 52.23 1.85
N SER A 116 -23.97 52.90 2.78
CA SER A 116 -24.32 54.32 2.74
C SER A 116 -23.10 55.20 2.39
N THR A 117 -23.26 56.06 1.40
CA THR A 117 -22.51 57.32 1.34
C THR A 117 -23.37 58.40 0.67
N SER A 118 -23.68 59.42 1.47
CA SER A 118 -24.26 60.69 1.06
C SER A 118 -23.47 61.37 -0.05
N PRO A 119 -24.13 62.26 -0.80
CA PRO A 119 -23.50 63.56 -1.03
C PRO A 119 -24.40 64.76 -0.75
N ALA A 120 -23.75 65.76 -0.14
CA ALA A 120 -23.97 67.22 -0.03
C ALA A 120 -25.35 67.83 -0.36
#